data_AF-A0AAV7VF10-F1
#
_entry.id   AF-A0AAV7VF10-F1
#
_cell.length_a   1.000
_cell.length_b   1.000
_cell.length_c   1.000
_cell.angle_alpha   90.00
_cell.angle_beta   90.00
_cell.angle_gamma   90.00
#
_symmetry.space_group_name_H-M   'P 1'
#
loop_
_entity.id
_entity.type
_entity.pdbx_description
1 polymer ?
#
loop_
_entity_poly.entity_id
_entity_poly.type
_entity_poly.pdbx_seq_one_letter_code
_entity_poly.pdbx_strand_id
1 'polypeptide(L)'
;MRNLKPLEMTPTEAYRNLIKGLNVLDFTEHEAPCQLLLNGDKAFPIVVSPKGEVLIAASQYGKGRVVVISHEGYLKSHNFTSFLQNALEWLKPSHDALIGIHTSFDLLLKIIHEKKVQSSEEFSDCFGVYCMNAYDDRQCRDIIMSLKRGAGILIGGQAWTWSHQHGFENVMAEFPGNKVTRVTGIHFTANIAEAGIFPVTKEMPMNPVFVQWVSQFILLVI
;
A
#
# COMPACT_ATOMS: atom_id res chain seq x y z
N MET A 1 27.31 18.89 -19.52
CA MET A 1 25.88 18.69 -19.19
C MET A 1 25.83 17.94 -17.86
N ARG A 2 25.35 18.58 -16.78
CA ARG A 2 25.23 17.92 -15.47
C ARG A 2 24.08 16.92 -15.58
N ASN A 3 24.38 15.63 -15.43
CA ASN A 3 23.36 14.61 -15.20
C ASN A 3 22.69 14.91 -13.87
N LEU A 4 21.58 15.67 -13.91
CA LEU A 4 20.67 15.74 -12.79
C LEU A 4 20.10 14.32 -12.62
N LYS A 5 20.49 13.63 -11.54
CA LYS A 5 19.68 12.51 -11.04
C LYS A 5 18.24 13.02 -10.96
N PRO A 6 17.22 12.29 -11.43
CA PRO A 6 15.85 12.60 -11.04
C PRO A 6 15.85 12.69 -9.51
N LEU A 7 15.41 13.82 -8.95
CA LEU A 7 15.29 13.92 -7.49
C LEU A 7 14.43 12.74 -7.02
N GLU A 8 14.95 11.92 -6.10
CA GLU A 8 14.10 10.97 -5.39
C GLU A 8 12.97 11.77 -4.74
N MET A 9 11.73 11.41 -5.07
CA MET A 9 10.54 12.06 -4.53
C MET A 9 10.46 11.81 -3.02
N THR A 10 10.35 12.88 -2.24
CA THR A 10 10.21 12.77 -0.78
C THR A 10 8.88 12.10 -0.39
N PRO A 11 8.77 11.48 0.80
CA PRO A 11 7.50 10.94 1.29
C PRO A 11 6.34 11.93 1.25
N THR A 12 6.61 13.20 1.58
CA THR A 12 5.59 14.26 1.56
C THR A 12 5.12 14.60 0.14
N GLU A 13 6.01 14.61 -0.85
CA GLU A 13 5.62 14.81 -2.25
C GLU A 13 4.85 13.61 -2.80
N ALA A 14 5.27 12.40 -2.46
CA ALA A 14 4.57 11.17 -2.80
C ALA A 14 3.16 11.16 -2.20
N TYR A 15 3.03 11.49 -0.91
CA TYR A 15 1.76 11.64 -0.22
C TYR A 15 0.82 12.59 -0.97
N ARG A 16 1.28 13.81 -1.31
CA ARG A 16 0.46 14.80 -2.04
C ARG A 16 -0.04 14.29 -3.39
N ASN A 17 0.77 13.50 -4.10
CA ASN A 17 0.34 12.89 -5.37
C ASN A 17 -0.74 11.83 -5.13
N LEU A 18 -0.57 10.98 -4.11
CA LEU A 18 -1.50 9.90 -3.76
C LEU A 18 -2.86 10.43 -3.32
N ILE A 19 -2.89 11.54 -2.57
CA ILE A 19 -4.12 12.11 -2.03
C ILE A 19 -4.78 13.19 -2.92
N LYS A 20 -4.24 13.44 -4.11
CA LYS A 20 -4.68 14.54 -4.96
C LYS A 20 -6.18 14.46 -5.27
N GLY A 21 -6.92 15.52 -4.90
CA GLY A 21 -8.35 15.62 -5.13
C GLY A 21 -9.23 14.78 -4.19
N LEU A 22 -8.63 14.14 -3.18
CA LEU A 22 -9.37 13.39 -2.16
C LEU A 22 -9.69 14.29 -0.97
N ASN A 23 -10.93 14.20 -0.50
CA ASN A 23 -11.33 14.80 0.78
C ASN A 23 -11.57 13.73 1.85
N VAL A 24 -12.01 12.55 1.43
CA VAL A 24 -12.45 11.47 2.29
C VAL A 24 -12.26 10.13 1.59
N LEU A 25 -12.06 9.07 2.36
CA LEU A 25 -12.12 7.69 1.90
C LEU A 25 -13.07 6.90 2.81
N ASP A 26 -13.94 6.11 2.19
CA ASP A 26 -15.00 5.37 2.85
C ASP A 26 -14.66 3.88 2.95
N PHE A 27 -14.31 3.43 4.15
CA PHE A 27 -13.93 2.06 4.46
C PHE A 27 -15.13 1.18 4.88
N THR A 28 -16.37 1.65 4.74
CA THR A 28 -17.58 0.96 5.23
C THR A 28 -18.19 -0.04 4.24
N GLU A 29 -17.77 -0.05 2.97
CA GLU A 29 -18.34 -0.94 1.93
C GLU A 29 -17.97 -2.42 2.09
N HIS A 30 -16.93 -2.73 2.86
CA HIS A 30 -16.40 -4.07 3.02
C HIS A 30 -16.24 -4.43 4.50
N GLU A 31 -15.94 -5.71 4.74
CA GLU A 31 -15.50 -6.18 6.05
C GLU A 31 -14.32 -5.36 6.56
N ALA A 32 -14.14 -5.39 7.89
CA ALA A 32 -13.21 -4.52 8.56
C ALA A 32 -11.78 -4.68 7.99
N PRO A 33 -11.05 -3.57 7.78
CA PRO A 33 -9.65 -3.63 7.41
C PRO A 33 -8.80 -4.23 8.53
N CYS A 34 -7.57 -4.64 8.21
CA CYS A 34 -6.56 -4.83 9.24
C CYS A 34 -5.79 -3.53 9.54
N GLN A 35 -5.07 -3.49 10.66
CA GLN A 35 -4.08 -2.44 10.90
C GLN A 35 -2.79 -2.77 10.14
N LEU A 36 -2.19 -1.76 9.50
CA LEU A 36 -0.84 -1.83 8.96
C LEU A 36 0.19 -1.33 9.99
N LEU A 37 1.32 -2.04 10.09
CA LEU A 37 2.48 -1.63 10.87
C LEU A 37 3.59 -1.10 9.95
N LEU A 38 4.08 0.09 10.26
CA LEU A 38 5.13 0.77 9.50
C LEU A 38 6.40 0.87 10.34
N ASN A 39 7.46 0.20 9.92
CA ASN A 39 8.77 0.21 10.57
C ASN A 39 9.94 0.56 9.60
N GLY A 40 9.65 0.81 8.33
CA GLY A 40 10.63 1.27 7.35
C GLY A 40 10.84 2.78 7.39
N ASP A 41 12.05 3.23 7.12
CA ASP A 41 12.45 4.64 6.99
C ASP A 41 11.77 5.35 5.81
N LYS A 42 11.51 4.61 4.72
CA LYS A 42 10.80 5.10 3.53
C LYS A 42 9.29 4.85 3.58
N ALA A 43 8.79 4.14 4.60
CA ALA A 43 7.37 3.84 4.73
C ALA A 43 6.62 5.00 5.39
N PHE A 44 5.50 5.40 4.81
CA PHE A 44 4.67 6.49 5.32
C PHE A 44 3.18 6.16 5.23
N PRO A 45 2.38 6.61 6.20
CA PRO A 45 0.94 6.39 6.17
C PRO A 45 0.27 7.35 5.17
N ILE A 46 -0.79 6.87 4.54
CA ILE A 46 -1.69 7.69 3.70
C ILE A 46 -2.98 7.98 4.46
N VAL A 47 -3.57 6.96 5.09
CA VAL A 47 -4.78 7.07 5.90
C VAL A 47 -4.52 6.45 7.26
N VAL A 48 -4.85 7.20 8.30
CA VAL A 48 -4.79 6.76 9.70
C VAL A 48 -6.14 7.01 10.35
N SER A 49 -6.71 6.00 11.01
CA SER A 49 -7.96 6.15 11.75
C SER A 49 -7.78 7.09 12.96
N PRO A 50 -8.86 7.65 13.55
CA PRO A 50 -8.77 8.44 14.79
C PRO A 50 -8.12 7.67 15.96
N LYS A 51 -8.11 6.34 15.93
CA LYS A 51 -7.44 5.49 16.92
C LYS A 51 -5.95 5.30 16.67
N GLY A 52 -5.40 5.89 15.60
CA GLY A 52 -4.00 5.71 15.23
C GLY A 52 -3.74 4.41 14.47
N GLU A 53 -4.73 3.84 13.78
CA GLU A 53 -4.56 2.62 12.99
C GLU A 53 -4.26 3.00 11.54
N VAL A 54 -3.13 2.56 10.99
CA VAL A 54 -2.79 2.84 9.59
C VAL A 54 -3.59 1.90 8.69
N LEU A 55 -4.38 2.45 7.77
CA LEU A 55 -5.24 1.69 6.86
C LEU A 55 -4.69 1.62 5.43
N ILE A 56 -3.97 2.66 5.03
CA ILE A 56 -3.26 2.68 3.75
C ILE A 56 -1.87 3.22 4.01
N ALA A 57 -0.87 2.58 3.42
CA ALA A 57 0.52 3.00 3.49
C ALA A 57 1.19 2.92 2.14
N ALA A 58 2.25 3.70 1.97
CA ALA A 58 3.11 3.63 0.81
C ALA A 58 4.59 3.63 1.22
N SER A 59 5.43 3.10 0.35
CA SER A 59 6.86 3.05 0.59
C SER A 59 7.63 2.95 -0.73
N GLN A 60 8.95 3.06 -0.63
CA GLN A 60 9.90 2.83 -1.71
C GLN A 60 10.87 1.73 -1.33
N TYR A 61 11.21 0.86 -2.28
CA TYR A 61 12.22 -0.18 -2.09
C TYR A 61 13.08 -0.31 -3.35
N GLY A 62 14.39 -0.08 -3.21
CA GLY A 62 15.27 0.10 -4.37
C GLY A 62 14.79 1.29 -5.21
N LYS A 63 14.46 1.03 -6.48
CA LYS A 63 13.89 2.03 -7.39
C LYS A 63 12.36 1.96 -7.50
N GLY A 64 11.73 0.95 -6.93
CA GLY A 64 10.30 0.73 -7.04
C GLY A 64 9.51 1.38 -5.93
N ARG A 65 8.19 1.32 -6.09
CA ARG A 65 7.20 1.94 -5.20
C ARG A 65 6.14 0.91 -4.85
N VAL A 66 5.61 1.00 -3.63
CA VAL A 66 4.51 0.14 -3.19
C VAL A 66 3.41 0.99 -2.56
N VAL A 67 2.17 0.60 -2.82
CA VAL A 67 0.98 1.03 -2.06
C VAL A 67 0.34 -0.22 -1.47
N VAL A 68 0.10 -0.19 -0.17
CA VAL A 68 -0.51 -1.28 0.61
C VAL A 68 -1.85 -0.80 1.14
N ILE A 69 -2.92 -1.54 0.86
CA ILE A 69 -4.28 -1.27 1.30
C ILE A 69 -4.73 -2.41 2.23
N SER A 70 -5.22 -2.05 3.42
CA SER A 70 -5.53 -2.98 4.52
C SER A 70 -6.72 -3.93 4.33
N HIS A 71 -7.32 -3.95 3.14
CA HIS A 71 -8.31 -4.91 2.70
C HIS A 71 -8.33 -4.97 1.17
N GLU A 72 -8.43 -6.15 0.56
CA GLU A 72 -8.44 -6.31 -0.89
C GLU A 72 -9.72 -5.81 -1.55
N GLY A 73 -10.84 -5.83 -0.81
CA GLY A 73 -12.13 -5.32 -1.26
C GLY A 73 -12.06 -3.90 -1.83
N TYR A 74 -11.28 -3.03 -1.18
CA TYR A 74 -11.15 -1.63 -1.61
C TYR A 74 -10.51 -1.45 -2.99
N LEU A 75 -9.78 -2.44 -3.52
CA LEU A 75 -9.26 -2.40 -4.90
C LEU A 75 -10.38 -2.58 -5.93
N LYS A 76 -11.60 -2.95 -5.50
CA LYS A 76 -12.79 -3.15 -6.33
C LYS A 76 -13.88 -2.09 -6.05
N SER A 77 -13.62 -1.19 -5.10
CA SER A 77 -14.59 -0.22 -4.60
C SER A 77 -14.62 1.04 -5.46
N HIS A 78 -15.82 1.53 -5.77
CA HIS A 78 -16.00 2.81 -6.46
C HIS A 78 -15.58 3.99 -5.58
N ASN A 79 -15.70 3.88 -4.26
CA ASN A 79 -15.27 4.91 -3.30
C ASN A 79 -13.76 5.14 -3.33
N PHE A 80 -13.00 4.16 -3.82
CA PHE A 80 -11.54 4.24 -3.95
C PHE A 80 -11.08 4.64 -5.35
N THR A 81 -11.98 4.84 -6.33
CA THR A 81 -11.64 5.12 -7.74
C THR A 81 -10.54 6.17 -7.89
N SER A 82 -10.76 7.37 -7.35
CA SER A 82 -9.81 8.49 -7.47
C SER A 82 -8.48 8.17 -6.78
N PHE A 83 -8.50 7.49 -5.63
CA PHE A 83 -7.29 7.07 -4.94
C PHE A 83 -6.51 6.04 -5.75
N LEU A 84 -7.19 5.03 -6.30
CA LEU A 84 -6.57 3.96 -7.10
C LEU A 84 -5.95 4.55 -8.38
N GLN A 85 -6.59 5.52 -9.02
CA GLN A 85 -6.01 6.23 -10.17
C GLN A 85 -4.73 6.99 -9.78
N ASN A 86 -4.75 7.74 -8.68
CA ASN A 86 -3.55 8.41 -8.16
C ASN A 86 -2.43 7.42 -7.79
N ALA A 87 -2.80 6.30 -7.16
CA ALA A 87 -1.87 5.24 -6.79
C ALA A 87 -1.20 4.63 -8.03
N LEU A 88 -1.97 4.27 -9.06
CA LEU A 88 -1.42 3.72 -10.30
C LEU A 88 -0.49 4.72 -11.00
N GLU A 89 -0.87 5.99 -11.08
CA GLU A 89 -0.01 7.04 -11.64
C GLU A 89 1.29 7.17 -10.84
N TRP A 90 1.19 7.18 -9.50
CA TRP A 90 2.36 7.23 -8.64
C TRP A 90 3.19 5.95 -8.67
N LEU A 91 2.64 4.78 -9.03
CA LEU A 91 3.37 3.52 -9.09
C LEU A 91 4.12 3.34 -10.41
N LYS A 92 3.57 3.86 -11.52
CA LYS A 92 4.11 3.70 -12.89
C LYS A 92 5.56 4.18 -13.03
N PRO A 93 6.54 3.31 -13.33
CA PRO A 93 7.94 3.71 -13.52
C PRO A 93 8.15 4.63 -14.74
N SER A 94 7.19 4.61 -15.67
CA SER A 94 7.09 5.50 -16.81
C SER A 94 5.63 5.62 -17.22
N HIS A 95 5.26 6.71 -17.89
CA HIS A 95 3.91 6.93 -18.44
C HIS A 95 3.37 5.72 -19.24
N ASP A 96 4.28 5.03 -19.94
CA ASP A 96 3.98 3.96 -20.88
C ASP A 96 4.09 2.54 -20.30
N ALA A 97 4.23 2.43 -18.99
CA ALA A 97 4.35 1.16 -18.28
C ALA A 97 3.08 0.31 -18.42
N LEU A 98 3.25 -0.99 -18.67
CA LEU A 98 2.16 -1.96 -18.67
C LEU A 98 1.70 -2.21 -17.23
N ILE A 99 0.38 -2.13 -17.00
CA ILE A 99 -0.26 -2.45 -15.72
C ILE A 99 -0.83 -3.86 -15.81
N GLY A 100 -0.29 -4.78 -15.01
CA GLY A 100 -0.87 -6.11 -14.80
C GLY A 100 -1.83 -6.09 -13.62
N ILE A 101 -3.06 -6.55 -13.81
CA ILE A 101 -4.07 -6.66 -12.75
C ILE A 101 -4.37 -8.13 -12.52
N HIS A 102 -4.22 -8.57 -11.27
CA HIS A 102 -4.62 -9.92 -10.88
C HIS A 102 -6.12 -10.14 -11.15
N THR A 103 -6.49 -11.27 -11.75
CA THR A 103 -7.88 -11.59 -12.18
C THR A 103 -8.92 -11.47 -11.07
N SER A 104 -8.52 -11.56 -9.80
CA SER A 104 -9.41 -11.27 -8.67
C SER A 104 -9.96 -9.83 -8.63
N PHE A 105 -9.43 -8.91 -9.43
CA PHE A 105 -9.81 -7.49 -9.47
C PHE A 105 -10.33 -7.04 -10.85
N ASP A 106 -11.14 -7.85 -11.53
CA ASP A 106 -11.74 -7.44 -12.81
C ASP A 106 -12.54 -6.12 -12.74
N LEU A 107 -13.06 -5.75 -11.57
CA LEU A 107 -13.70 -4.45 -11.36
C LEU A 107 -12.69 -3.29 -11.44
N LEU A 108 -11.45 -3.48 -10.98
CA LEU A 108 -10.39 -2.47 -11.10
C LEU A 108 -10.15 -2.12 -12.57
N LEU A 109 -10.15 -3.12 -13.47
CA LEU A 109 -10.03 -2.89 -14.92
C LEU A 109 -11.12 -1.97 -15.49
N LYS A 110 -12.32 -2.01 -14.92
CA LYS A 110 -13.45 -1.17 -15.35
C LYS A 110 -13.40 0.23 -14.76
N ILE A 111 -12.81 0.36 -13.57
CA ILE A 111 -12.71 1.63 -12.83
C ILE A 111 -11.54 2.49 -13.35
N ILE A 112 -10.49 1.86 -13.91
CA ILE A 112 -9.32 2.57 -14.39
C ILE A 112 -9.38 2.79 -15.90
N HIS A 113 -9.10 4.02 -16.34
CA HIS A 113 -9.09 4.40 -17.75
C HIS A 113 -7.67 4.34 -18.34
N GLU A 114 -6.98 3.23 -18.12
CA GLU A 114 -5.59 3.03 -18.54
C GLU A 114 -5.52 2.33 -19.90
N LYS A 115 -4.69 2.86 -20.80
CA LYS A 115 -4.56 2.32 -22.17
C LYS A 115 -3.72 1.04 -22.23
N LYS A 116 -2.78 0.88 -21.31
CA LYS A 116 -1.84 -0.25 -21.25
C LYS A 116 -2.11 -1.06 -19.99
N VAL A 117 -3.22 -1.80 -20.02
CA VAL A 117 -3.65 -2.65 -18.93
C VAL A 117 -3.91 -4.06 -19.42
N GLN A 118 -3.53 -5.05 -18.62
CA GLN A 118 -3.72 -6.46 -18.91
C GLN A 118 -4.20 -7.19 -17.64
N SER A 119 -5.23 -8.03 -17.77
CA SER A 119 -5.60 -8.98 -16.72
C SER A 119 -4.65 -10.19 -16.75
N SER A 120 -4.24 -10.68 -15.59
CA SER A 120 -3.35 -11.83 -15.48
C SER A 120 -3.57 -12.59 -14.18
N GLU A 121 -3.43 -13.92 -14.19
CA GLU A 121 -3.50 -14.73 -12.97
C GLU A 121 -2.18 -14.70 -12.18
N GLU A 122 -1.07 -14.42 -12.86
CA GLU A 122 0.27 -14.49 -12.30
C GLU A 122 1.04 -13.19 -12.56
N PHE A 123 2.06 -12.95 -11.76
CA PHE A 123 3.01 -11.88 -12.00
C PHE A 123 3.87 -12.17 -13.24
N SER A 124 4.25 -11.11 -13.96
CA SER A 124 5.19 -11.15 -15.08
C SER A 124 6.15 -9.96 -15.01
N ASP A 125 7.42 -10.18 -15.32
CA ASP A 125 8.47 -9.16 -15.33
C ASP A 125 8.24 -8.04 -16.37
N CYS A 126 7.29 -8.21 -17.31
CA CYS A 126 6.91 -7.15 -18.24
C CYS A 126 6.02 -6.08 -17.61
N PHE A 127 5.42 -6.34 -16.44
CA PHE A 127 4.57 -5.39 -15.76
C PHE A 127 5.41 -4.31 -15.10
N GLY A 128 5.16 -3.06 -15.51
CA GLY A 128 5.71 -1.89 -14.81
C GLY A 128 4.94 -1.59 -13.52
N VAL A 129 3.66 -1.98 -13.44
CA VAL A 129 2.87 -2.01 -12.21
C VAL A 129 2.12 -3.33 -12.11
N TYR A 130 2.10 -3.95 -10.94
CA TYR A 130 1.29 -5.14 -10.67
C TYR A 130 0.33 -4.92 -9.51
N CYS A 131 -0.96 -5.18 -9.75
CA CYS A 131 -2.03 -5.11 -8.75
C CYS A 131 -2.39 -6.51 -8.28
N MET A 132 -2.23 -6.79 -6.99
CA MET A 132 -2.40 -8.14 -6.43
C MET A 132 -3.14 -8.15 -5.09
N ASN A 133 -3.68 -9.32 -4.74
CA ASN A 133 -4.16 -9.56 -3.38
C ASN A 133 -2.98 -10.00 -2.50
N ALA A 134 -3.18 -10.00 -1.19
CA ALA A 134 -2.15 -10.33 -0.22
C ALA A 134 -2.12 -11.81 0.20
N TYR A 135 -2.77 -12.71 -0.55
CA TYR A 135 -3.01 -14.10 -0.13
C TYR A 135 -2.18 -15.13 -0.89
N ASP A 136 -1.33 -14.69 -1.82
CA ASP A 136 -0.46 -15.56 -2.62
C ASP A 136 0.98 -15.02 -2.62
N ASP A 137 1.92 -15.87 -2.21
CA ASP A 137 3.35 -15.58 -2.15
C ASP A 137 4.19 -16.46 -3.08
N ARG A 138 3.58 -17.27 -3.95
CA ARG A 138 4.29 -18.19 -4.87
C ARG A 138 5.35 -17.49 -5.71
N GLN A 139 5.09 -16.24 -6.10
CA GLN A 139 5.98 -15.40 -6.92
C GLN A 139 6.65 -14.27 -6.12
N CYS A 140 6.67 -14.34 -4.78
CA CYS A 140 7.15 -13.25 -3.93
C CYS A 140 8.58 -12.82 -4.26
N ARG A 141 9.47 -13.76 -4.61
CA ARG A 141 10.86 -13.47 -4.96
C ARG A 141 10.95 -12.60 -6.21
N ASP A 142 10.22 -12.95 -7.26
CA ASP A 142 10.24 -12.23 -8.54
C ASP A 142 9.62 -10.84 -8.39
N ILE A 143 8.50 -10.75 -7.66
CA ILE A 143 7.86 -9.48 -7.31
C ILE A 143 8.83 -8.56 -6.55
N ILE A 144 9.53 -9.07 -5.53
CA ILE A 144 10.51 -8.27 -4.75
C ILE A 144 11.69 -7.82 -5.63
N MET A 145 12.19 -8.69 -6.51
CA MET A 145 13.29 -8.35 -7.42
C MET A 145 12.87 -7.27 -8.41
N SER A 146 11.67 -7.36 -8.97
CA SER A 146 11.13 -6.38 -9.91
C SER A 146 10.78 -5.06 -9.23
N LEU A 147 10.22 -5.09 -8.01
CA LEU A 147 10.08 -3.91 -7.15
C LEU A 147 11.43 -3.23 -6.94
N LYS A 148 12.47 -3.97 -6.52
CA LYS A 148 13.82 -3.40 -6.33
C LYS A 148 14.37 -2.73 -7.60
N ARG A 149 14.05 -3.26 -8.78
CA ARG A 149 14.49 -2.75 -10.09
C ARG A 149 13.70 -1.53 -10.58
N GLY A 150 12.50 -1.30 -10.07
CA GLY A 150 11.69 -0.13 -10.42
C GLY A 150 10.20 -0.37 -10.62
N ALA A 151 9.72 -1.61 -10.55
CA ALA A 151 8.30 -1.88 -10.70
C ALA A 151 7.47 -1.24 -9.57
N GLY A 152 6.22 -0.92 -9.87
CA GLY A 152 5.21 -0.51 -8.89
C GLY A 152 4.38 -1.70 -8.42
N ILE A 153 4.09 -1.80 -7.12
CA ILE A 153 3.19 -2.82 -6.57
C ILE A 153 2.01 -2.15 -5.87
N LEU A 154 0.79 -2.50 -6.27
CA LEU A 154 -0.43 -2.20 -5.54
C LEU A 154 -0.92 -3.50 -4.92
N ILE A 155 -0.90 -3.59 -3.59
CA ILE A 155 -1.29 -4.82 -2.88
C ILE A 155 -2.39 -4.53 -1.87
N GLY A 156 -3.45 -5.33 -1.92
CA GLY A 156 -4.59 -5.25 -1.00
C GLY A 156 -4.81 -6.56 -0.27
N GLY A 157 -5.12 -6.49 1.02
CA GLY A 157 -5.58 -7.66 1.76
C GLY A 157 -5.68 -7.40 3.26
N GLN A 158 -6.22 -8.37 3.98
CA GLN A 158 -6.30 -8.34 5.43
C GLN A 158 -5.75 -9.64 6.00
N ALA A 159 -5.07 -9.56 7.14
CA ALA A 159 -4.47 -10.75 7.75
C ALA A 159 -5.27 -11.31 8.93
N TRP A 160 -6.32 -10.62 9.40
CA TRP A 160 -7.08 -11.06 10.56
C TRP A 160 -7.88 -12.34 10.28
N THR A 161 -8.50 -12.48 9.11
CA THR A 161 -9.19 -13.74 8.75
C THR A 161 -8.18 -14.86 8.58
N TRP A 162 -7.06 -14.58 7.91
CA TRP A 162 -5.98 -15.55 7.72
C TRP A 162 -5.45 -16.06 9.07
N SER A 163 -5.34 -15.16 10.07
CA SER A 163 -4.84 -15.49 11.40
C SER A 163 -5.73 -16.46 12.18
N HIS A 164 -7.04 -16.52 11.90
CA HIS A 164 -7.93 -17.48 12.56
C HIS A 164 -7.55 -18.94 12.31
N GLN A 165 -6.90 -19.22 11.17
CA GLN A 165 -6.48 -20.58 10.79
C GLN A 165 -5.00 -20.85 11.04
N HIS A 166 -4.18 -19.80 11.17
CA HIS A 166 -2.72 -19.91 11.19
C HIS A 166 -2.07 -19.37 12.46
N GLY A 167 -2.84 -18.76 13.37
CA GLY A 167 -2.32 -18.12 14.59
C GLY A 167 -2.05 -16.63 14.40
N PHE A 168 -2.40 -15.86 15.42
CA PHE A 168 -2.21 -14.40 15.46
C PHE A 168 -0.73 -14.04 15.42
N GLU A 169 0.07 -14.79 16.16
CA GLU A 169 1.52 -14.66 16.30
C GLU A 169 2.29 -14.90 15.00
N ASN A 170 1.72 -15.68 14.08
CA ASN A 170 2.38 -16.06 12.84
C ASN A 170 2.19 -15.03 11.72
N VAL A 171 1.25 -14.09 11.83
CA VAL A 171 0.94 -13.12 10.75
C VAL A 171 2.16 -12.36 10.28
N MET A 172 2.97 -11.84 11.20
CA MET A 172 4.14 -11.03 10.85
C MET A 172 5.16 -11.81 10.02
N ALA A 173 5.30 -13.11 10.29
CA ALA A 173 6.30 -13.96 9.65
C ALA A 173 5.77 -14.70 8.42
N GLU A 174 4.49 -15.10 8.43
CA GLU A 174 3.94 -16.13 7.55
C GLU A 174 2.80 -15.67 6.66
N PHE A 175 2.13 -14.54 6.96
CA PHE A 175 1.09 -14.03 6.06
C PHE A 175 1.69 -13.76 4.66
N PRO A 176 1.10 -14.30 3.57
CA PRO A 176 1.68 -14.22 2.22
C PRO A 176 2.02 -12.78 1.79
N GLY A 177 1.12 -11.82 2.04
CA GLY A 177 1.36 -10.40 1.77
C GLY A 177 2.60 -9.85 2.47
N ASN A 178 2.86 -10.28 3.71
CA ASN A 178 4.05 -9.87 4.46
C ASN A 178 5.34 -10.44 3.87
N LYS A 179 5.30 -11.58 3.16
CA LYS A 179 6.48 -12.08 2.43
C LYS A 179 6.94 -11.08 1.37
N VAL A 180 6.00 -10.36 0.75
CA VAL A 180 6.24 -9.32 -0.26
C VAL A 180 6.52 -7.95 0.36
N THR A 181 5.66 -7.47 1.26
CA THR A 181 5.69 -6.07 1.72
C THR A 181 6.75 -5.78 2.78
N ARG A 182 7.22 -6.78 3.54
CA ARG A 182 8.17 -6.57 4.65
C ARG A 182 9.46 -5.86 4.24
N VAL A 183 9.95 -6.08 3.02
CA VAL A 183 11.18 -5.43 2.51
C VAL A 183 11.00 -3.91 2.32
N THR A 184 9.76 -3.45 2.31
CA THR A 184 9.36 -2.04 2.18
C THR A 184 9.09 -1.39 3.54
N GLY A 185 9.16 -2.17 4.62
CA GLY A 185 8.87 -1.73 5.98
C GLY A 185 7.38 -1.56 6.29
N ILE A 186 6.50 -2.17 5.50
CA ILE A 186 5.04 -2.21 5.74
C ILE A 186 4.63 -3.65 5.98
N HIS A 187 3.86 -3.88 7.03
CA HIS A 187 3.34 -5.19 7.40
C HIS A 187 1.83 -5.13 7.63
N PHE A 188 1.10 -6.12 7.12
CA PHE A 188 -0.24 -6.45 7.57
C PHE A 188 -0.17 -7.07 8.96
N THR A 189 -1.11 -6.72 9.84
CA THR A 189 -1.23 -7.30 11.19
C THR A 189 -2.54 -8.05 11.33
N ALA A 190 -2.66 -8.90 12.36
CA ALA A 190 -3.92 -9.55 12.69
C ALA A 190 -4.91 -8.64 13.44
N ASN A 191 -4.51 -7.41 13.79
CA ASN A 191 -5.41 -6.46 14.43
C ASN A 191 -6.46 -6.00 13.43
N ILE A 192 -7.74 -6.14 13.81
CA ILE A 192 -8.85 -5.55 13.08
C ILE A 192 -8.85 -4.05 13.37
N ALA A 193 -8.83 -3.24 12.31
CA ALA A 193 -8.91 -1.79 12.41
C ALA A 193 -10.34 -1.30 12.19
N GLU A 194 -10.63 -0.08 12.63
CA GLU A 194 -11.96 0.51 12.49
C GLU A 194 -12.32 0.76 11.01
N ALA A 195 -13.45 0.20 10.59
CA ALA A 195 -14.11 0.60 9.36
C ALA A 195 -14.87 1.92 9.58
N GLY A 196 -14.69 2.89 8.70
CA GLY A 196 -15.30 4.20 8.83
C GLY A 196 -15.02 5.11 7.64
N ILE A 197 -15.58 6.31 7.70
CA ILE A 197 -15.38 7.35 6.69
C ILE A 197 -14.31 8.29 7.25
N PHE A 198 -13.12 8.28 6.67
CA PHE A 198 -11.97 9.00 7.21
C PHE A 198 -11.55 10.16 6.31
N PRO A 199 -11.32 11.36 6.88
CA PRO A 199 -10.85 12.50 6.12
C PRO A 199 -9.42 12.26 5.62
N VAL A 200 -9.15 12.71 4.41
CA VAL A 200 -7.79 12.73 3.85
C VAL A 200 -7.20 14.12 4.09
N THR A 201 -6.24 14.21 5.01
CA THR A 201 -5.65 15.48 5.42
C THR A 201 -4.68 16.02 4.38
N LYS A 202 -4.47 17.35 4.32
CA LYS A 202 -3.45 17.92 3.41
C LYS A 202 -2.02 17.63 3.86
N GLU A 203 -1.85 17.51 5.17
CA GLU A 203 -0.58 17.16 5.80
C GLU A 203 -0.51 15.64 5.96
N MET A 204 0.68 15.10 5.70
CA MET A 204 0.94 13.66 5.84
C MET A 204 0.76 13.27 7.32
N PRO A 205 -0.08 12.27 7.63
CA PRO A 205 -0.24 11.79 9.00
C PRO A 205 1.10 11.30 9.57
N MET A 206 1.26 11.46 10.88
CA MET A 206 2.41 10.87 11.57
C MET A 206 2.26 9.35 11.63
N ASN A 207 3.36 8.62 11.49
CA ASN A 207 3.36 7.20 11.79
C ASN A 207 3.16 7.02 13.31
N PRO A 208 2.10 6.32 13.76
CA PRO A 208 1.77 6.13 15.17
C PRO A 208 2.91 5.52 15.99
N VAL A 209 3.74 4.67 15.38
CA VAL A 209 4.92 4.11 16.05
C VAL A 209 5.85 5.23 16.50
N PHE A 210 6.17 6.21 15.64
CA PHE A 210 7.01 7.35 16.03
C PHE A 210 6.39 8.24 17.11
N VAL A 211 5.05 8.33 17.17
CA VAL A 211 4.36 9.11 18.21
C VAL A 211 4.59 8.50 19.59
N GLN A 212 4.53 7.17 19.72
CA GLN A 212 4.79 6.49 21.00
C GLN A 212 6.22 6.76 21.52
N TRP A 213 7.22 6.76 20.64
CA TRP A 213 8.61 7.08 21.02
C TRP A 213 8.75 8.55 21.44
N VAL A 214 8.22 9.50 20.67
CA VAL A 214 8.34 10.93 21.00
C VAL A 214 7.62 11.27 22.32
N SER A 215 6.43 10.70 22.56
CA SER A 215 5.72 10.88 23.84
C SER A 215 6.49 10.32 25.03
N GLN A 216 7.14 9.15 24.89
CA GLN A 216 8.01 8.60 25.95
C GLN A 216 9.26 9.46 26.18
N PHE A 217 9.86 10.02 25.13
CA PHE A 217 11.02 10.91 25.27
C PHE A 217 10.67 12.24 25.93
N ILE A 218 9.51 12.84 25.64
CA ILE A 218 9.07 14.08 26.30
C ILE A 218 8.80 13.84 27.79
N LEU A 219 8.23 12.70 28.17
CA LEU A 219 8.03 12.32 29.58
C LEU A 219 9.33 12.04 30.35
N LEU A 220 10.46 11.82 29.66
CA LEU A 220 11.76 11.58 30.28
C LEU A 220 12.63 12.85 30.42
N VAL A 221 12.20 13.96 29.80
CA VAL A 221 12.96 15.24 29.76
C VAL A 221 12.24 16.36 30.55
N ILE A 222 11.11 16.05 31.19
CA ILE A 222 10.39 16.91 32.14
C ILE A 222 10.48 16.27 33.52
#